data_AF-A0A7C1C289-F1
#
_entry.id   AF-A0A7C1C289-F1
#
_cell.length_a   1.000
_cell.length_b   1.000
_cell.length_c   1.000
_cell.angle_alpha   90.00
_cell.angle_beta   90.00
_cell.angle_gamma   90.00
#
_symmetry.space_group_name_H-M   'P 1'
#
loop_
_entity.id
_entity.type
_entity.pdbx_description
1 polymer ?
#
loop_
_entity_poly.entity_id
_entity_poly.type
_entity_poly.pdbx_seq_one_letter_code
_entity_poly.pdbx_strand_id
1 'polypeptide(L)'
;EAFFMFSIIPETALIIHVLLFVIAIATGFIVLLFSKKTILYPKKHFDIHNNEPECFCFERKKWIHQLRHISMLRFILVVFLLLTTLAVIVNFSNLLHGLEVLNPGKPPEHDHSEWVGITFLAVLGISFFIILTVSDHFLKEHLVKHIIKKHFLKIFLWTFGTLIALYFLSRYVDLDNIIHNNLFMVLVFAVLIGIIPESGPHLIFVILFAAGSIPMSILLASSIVQDGHGSLPLIAESQKSFIKIKAINMLVGFIIGGLGLLTGF
;
A
#
# COMPACT_ATOMS: atom_id res chain seq x y z
N GLU A 1 -1.45 -0.47 1.34
CA GLU A 1 -2.91 -0.27 1.23
C GLU A 1 -3.47 -0.92 -0.02
N ALA A 2 -3.05 -0.53 -1.22
CA ALA A 2 -3.48 -1.18 -2.47
C ALA A 2 -3.39 -2.72 -2.43
N PHE A 3 -2.24 -3.27 -2.01
CA PHE A 3 -2.09 -4.73 -1.82
C PHE A 3 -3.14 -5.32 -0.87
N PHE A 4 -3.40 -4.66 0.26
CA PHE A 4 -4.39 -5.13 1.24
C PHE A 4 -5.82 -5.07 0.69
N MET A 5 -6.15 -4.01 -0.06
CA MET A 5 -7.44 -3.91 -0.76
C MET A 5 -7.60 -5.03 -1.78
N PHE A 6 -6.58 -5.31 -2.60
CA PHE A 6 -6.62 -6.42 -3.55
C PHE A 6 -6.74 -7.80 -2.88
N SER A 7 -6.21 -7.95 -1.66
CA SER A 7 -6.32 -9.20 -0.91
C SER A 7 -7.69 -9.44 -0.28
N ILE A 8 -8.41 -8.38 0.13
CA ILE A 8 -9.69 -8.50 0.87
C ILE A 8 -10.91 -8.21 0.00
N ILE A 9 -10.79 -7.24 -0.90
CA ILE A 9 -11.88 -6.74 -1.76
C ILE A 9 -11.39 -6.60 -3.22
N PRO A 10 -10.93 -7.67 -3.89
CA PRO A 10 -10.23 -7.60 -5.18
C PRO A 10 -11.01 -6.87 -6.29
N GLU A 11 -12.30 -7.19 -6.45
CA GLU A 11 -13.16 -6.59 -7.47
C GLU A 11 -13.35 -5.09 -7.22
N THR A 12 -13.75 -4.72 -6.00
CA THR A 12 -13.92 -3.32 -5.60
C THR A 12 -12.61 -2.55 -5.68
N ALA A 13 -11.48 -3.17 -5.31
CA ALA A 13 -10.17 -2.57 -5.41
C ALA A 13 -9.86 -2.19 -6.85
N LEU A 14 -10.11 -3.08 -7.81
CA LEU A 14 -9.92 -2.79 -9.24
C LEU A 14 -10.80 -1.62 -9.70
N ILE A 15 -12.08 -1.60 -9.32
CA ILE A 15 -13.00 -0.51 -9.67
C ILE A 15 -12.52 0.81 -9.08
N ILE A 16 -12.12 0.84 -7.80
CA ILE A 16 -11.58 2.04 -7.14
C ILE A 16 -10.34 2.55 -7.89
N HIS A 17 -9.40 1.68 -8.27
CA HIS A 17 -8.20 2.12 -9.00
C HIS A 17 -8.52 2.71 -10.37
N VAL A 18 -9.48 2.13 -11.10
CA VAL A 18 -9.96 2.68 -12.39
C VAL A 18 -10.62 4.04 -12.18
N LEU A 19 -11.49 4.17 -11.18
CA LEU A 19 -12.15 5.44 -10.85
C LEU A 19 -11.12 6.50 -10.45
N LEU A 20 -10.17 6.17 -9.59
CA LEU A 20 -9.08 7.07 -9.19
C LEU A 20 -8.27 7.54 -10.40
N PHE A 21 -7.94 6.65 -11.33
CA PHE A 21 -7.22 7.01 -12.55
C PHE A 21 -8.00 8.02 -13.41
N VAL A 22 -9.30 7.77 -13.64
CA VAL A 22 -10.17 8.68 -14.40
C VAL A 22 -10.33 10.02 -13.70
N ILE A 23 -10.59 10.01 -12.39
CA ILE A 23 -10.74 11.22 -11.57
C ILE A 23 -9.44 12.02 -11.55
N ALA A 24 -8.29 11.37 -11.44
CA ALA A 24 -6.98 12.03 -11.45
C ALA A 24 -6.72 12.73 -12.79
N ILE A 25 -7.03 12.10 -13.92
CA ILE A 25 -6.89 12.73 -15.24
C ILE A 25 -7.83 13.92 -15.38
N ALA A 26 -9.11 13.75 -15.03
CA ALA A 26 -10.10 14.82 -15.11
C ALA A 26 -9.72 16.02 -14.23
N THR A 27 -9.34 15.74 -12.97
CA THR A 27 -8.90 16.76 -12.02
C THR A 27 -7.64 17.45 -12.50
N GLY A 28 -6.65 16.69 -13.01
CA GLY A 28 -5.42 17.25 -13.57
C GLY A 28 -5.69 18.20 -14.75
N PHE A 29 -6.62 17.84 -15.64
CA PHE A 29 -7.05 18.70 -16.74
C PHE A 29 -7.74 19.97 -16.24
N ILE A 30 -8.65 19.85 -15.27
CA ILE A 30 -9.33 21.01 -14.65
C ILE A 30 -8.29 21.95 -14.03
N VAL A 31 -7.36 21.43 -13.22
CA VAL A 31 -6.31 22.22 -12.58
C VAL A 31 -5.44 22.93 -13.62
N LEU A 32 -5.14 22.27 -14.75
CA LEU A 32 -4.37 22.88 -15.84
C LEU A 32 -5.08 24.10 -16.46
N LEU A 33 -6.40 24.06 -16.60
CA LEU A 33 -7.19 25.20 -17.12
C LEU A 33 -7.12 26.42 -16.20
N PHE A 34 -7.09 26.20 -14.88
CA PHE A 34 -7.05 27.27 -13.88
C PHE A 34 -5.64 27.70 -13.50
N SER A 35 -4.63 26.89 -13.79
CA SER A 35 -3.24 27.22 -13.49
C SER A 35 -2.68 28.19 -14.53
N LYS A 36 -2.40 29.43 -14.11
CA LYS A 36 -1.59 30.35 -14.93
C LYS A 36 -0.23 29.68 -15.18
N LYS A 37 0.28 29.74 -16.42
CA LYS A 37 1.61 29.25 -16.84
C LYS A 37 2.75 29.96 -16.07
N THR A 38 2.89 29.69 -14.79
CA THR A 38 4.03 30.10 -13.98
C THR A 38 4.60 28.82 -13.40
N ILE A 39 5.41 28.15 -14.21
CA ILE A 39 6.30 27.10 -13.72
C ILE A 39 7.35 27.82 -12.87
N LEU A 40 7.05 27.95 -11.58
CA LEU A 40 8.00 28.49 -10.63
C LEU A 40 8.94 27.34 -10.26
N TYR A 41 10.06 27.23 -10.97
CA TYR A 41 11.10 26.25 -10.63
C TYR A 41 11.64 26.60 -9.22
N PRO A 42 11.44 25.72 -8.23
CA PRO A 42 12.10 25.92 -6.96
C PRO A 42 13.62 25.86 -7.18
N LYS A 43 14.34 26.84 -6.63
CA LYS A 43 15.81 26.96 -6.73
C LYS A 43 16.57 25.88 -5.94
N LYS A 44 15.88 24.90 -5.36
CA LYS A 44 16.52 23.80 -4.63
C LYS A 44 16.95 22.76 -5.66
N HIS A 45 18.11 23.00 -6.24
CA HIS A 45 18.80 21.97 -7.00
C HIS A 45 19.17 20.87 -6.01
N PHE A 46 18.75 19.63 -6.29
CA PHE A 46 19.42 18.48 -5.69
C PHE A 46 20.89 18.58 -6.08
N ASP A 47 21.79 18.60 -5.11
CA ASP A 47 23.22 18.57 -5.37
C ASP A 47 23.52 17.25 -6.07
N ILE A 48 23.69 17.32 -7.40
CA ILE A 48 24.19 16.21 -8.18
C ILE A 48 25.65 16.07 -7.77
N HIS A 49 25.94 15.09 -6.94
CA HIS A 49 27.31 14.74 -6.57
C HIS A 49 28.03 14.23 -7.82
N ASN A 50 28.66 15.14 -8.56
CA ASN A 50 29.48 14.85 -9.74
C ASN A 50 30.72 13.97 -9.43
N ASN A 51 30.97 13.69 -8.14
CA ASN A 51 32.16 12.99 -7.66
C ASN A 51 31.99 11.48 -7.48
N GLU A 52 30.82 10.90 -7.79
CA GLU A 52 30.64 9.44 -7.83
C GLU A 52 30.20 8.99 -9.24
N PRO A 53 31.11 8.96 -10.24
CA PRO A 53 30.80 8.44 -11.57
C PRO A 53 30.74 6.89 -11.62
N GLU A 54 30.73 6.20 -10.49
CA GLU A 54 30.68 4.74 -10.46
C GLU A 54 29.25 4.25 -10.23
N CYS A 55 28.46 4.30 -11.29
CA CYS A 55 27.30 3.42 -11.38
C CYS A 55 27.83 1.98 -11.48
N PHE A 56 27.80 1.21 -10.39
CA PHE A 56 28.10 -0.23 -10.41
C PHE A 56 26.99 -0.98 -11.17
N CYS A 57 27.00 -0.85 -12.49
CA CYS A 57 26.13 -1.58 -13.38
C CYS A 57 26.56 -3.06 -13.42
N PHE A 58 25.87 -3.88 -12.62
CA PHE A 58 25.68 -5.33 -12.77
C PHE A 58 26.82 -6.08 -13.51
N GLU A 59 28.02 -6.10 -12.94
CA GLU A 59 29.12 -6.88 -13.51
C GLU A 59 28.88 -8.38 -13.32
N ARG A 60 28.48 -9.07 -14.40
CA ARG A 60 28.18 -10.52 -14.44
C ARG A 60 29.28 -11.41 -13.84
N LYS A 61 30.55 -10.97 -13.87
CA LYS A 61 31.68 -11.69 -13.28
C LYS A 61 31.74 -11.63 -11.75
N LYS A 62 31.27 -10.53 -11.13
CA LYS A 62 31.17 -10.39 -9.66
C LYS A 62 30.04 -11.27 -9.08
N TRP A 63 28.98 -11.51 -9.85
CA TRP A 63 27.84 -12.37 -9.45
C TRP A 63 28.25 -13.84 -9.24
N ILE A 64 29.01 -14.42 -10.17
CA ILE A 64 29.46 -15.82 -10.10
C ILE A 64 30.42 -16.05 -8.92
N HIS A 65 31.28 -15.07 -8.62
CA HIS A 65 32.17 -15.15 -7.46
C HIS A 65 31.41 -15.02 -6.13
N GLN A 66 30.40 -14.16 -6.07
CA GLN A 66 29.55 -13.98 -4.88
C GLN A 66 28.62 -15.17 -4.59
N LEU A 67 28.19 -15.93 -5.60
CA LEU A 67 27.48 -17.20 -5.41
C LEU A 67 28.41 -18.32 -4.92
N ARG A 68 29.73 -18.20 -5.16
CA ARG A 68 30.74 -19.16 -4.67
C ARG A 68 31.13 -18.91 -3.21
N HIS A 69 31.03 -17.67 -2.74
CA HIS A 69 31.28 -17.28 -1.34
C HIS A 69 30.03 -16.60 -0.76
N ILE A 70 29.02 -17.42 -0.43
CA ILE A 70 27.76 -16.95 0.13
C ILE A 70 28.00 -16.40 1.55
N SER A 71 27.61 -15.16 1.80
CA SER A 71 27.59 -14.61 3.16
C SER A 71 26.52 -15.29 4.02
N MET A 72 26.78 -15.45 5.32
CA MET A 72 25.82 -16.07 6.26
C MET A 72 24.43 -15.43 6.21
N LEU A 73 24.39 -14.12 6.01
CA LEU A 73 23.13 -13.38 5.91
C LEU A 73 22.34 -13.76 4.64
N ARG A 74 23.03 -13.85 3.48
CA ARG A 74 22.41 -14.30 2.24
C ARG A 74 21.93 -15.74 2.35
N PHE A 75 22.72 -16.62 2.99
CA PHE A 75 22.31 -18.01 3.22
C PHE A 75 21.01 -18.09 4.03
N ILE A 76 20.91 -17.38 5.15
CA ILE A 76 19.71 -17.36 5.99
C ILE A 76 18.50 -16.86 5.20
N LEU A 77 18.64 -15.77 4.45
CA LEU A 77 17.55 -15.20 3.65
C LEU A 77 17.09 -16.16 2.54
N VAL A 78 18.02 -16.84 1.88
CA VAL A 78 17.74 -17.83 0.83
C VAL A 78 17.01 -19.04 1.42
N VAL A 79 17.49 -19.60 2.54
CA VAL A 79 16.84 -20.73 3.21
C VAL A 79 15.43 -20.34 3.67
N PHE A 80 15.27 -19.17 4.28
CA PHE A 80 13.96 -18.66 4.68
C PHE A 80 13.00 -18.55 3.49
N LEU A 81 13.44 -17.96 2.37
CA LEU A 81 12.63 -17.85 1.16
C LEU A 81 12.29 -19.21 0.53
N LEU A 82 13.19 -20.17 0.56
CA LEU A 82 12.92 -21.52 0.05
C LEU A 82 11.88 -22.23 0.92
N LEU A 83 11.99 -22.12 2.25
CA LEU A 83 11.02 -22.69 3.18
C LEU A 83 9.63 -22.06 3.02
N THR A 84 9.55 -20.73 2.88
CA THR A 84 8.26 -20.06 2.65
C THR A 84 7.68 -20.41 1.30
N THR A 85 8.50 -20.50 0.24
CA THR A 85 8.03 -20.94 -1.09
C THR A 85 7.51 -22.36 -1.04
N LEU A 86 8.20 -23.29 -0.37
CA LEU A 86 7.73 -24.65 -0.16
C LEU A 86 6.40 -24.69 0.60
N ALA A 87 6.26 -23.90 1.67
CA ALA A 87 5.02 -23.82 2.43
C ALA A 87 3.84 -23.32 1.57
N VAL A 88 4.07 -22.30 0.73
CA VAL A 88 3.04 -21.79 -0.20
C VAL A 88 2.70 -22.83 -1.27
N ILE A 89 3.68 -23.54 -1.82
CA ILE A 89 3.43 -24.60 -2.82
C ILE A 89 2.64 -25.76 -2.22
N VAL A 90 2.98 -26.21 -1.00
CA VAL A 90 2.23 -27.27 -0.31
C VAL A 90 0.79 -26.83 -0.06
N ASN A 91 0.58 -25.59 0.40
CA ASN A 91 -0.76 -25.05 0.63
C ASN A 91 -1.55 -24.93 -0.69
N PHE A 92 -0.93 -24.43 -1.76
CA PHE A 92 -1.53 -24.34 -3.09
C PHE A 92 -1.85 -25.73 -3.70
N SER A 93 -0.96 -26.70 -3.50
CA SER A 93 -1.17 -28.09 -3.94
C SER A 93 -2.31 -28.76 -3.18
N ASN A 94 -2.45 -28.48 -1.88
CA ASN A 94 -3.57 -28.99 -1.08
C ASN A 94 -4.91 -28.34 -1.49
N LEU A 95 -4.89 -27.08 -1.93
CA LEU A 95 -6.05 -26.40 -2.52
C LEU A 95 -6.45 -27.05 -3.86
N LEU A 96 -5.48 -27.38 -4.72
CA LEU A 96 -5.70 -28.03 -6.02
C LEU A 96 -6.13 -29.51 -5.90
N HIS A 97 -5.71 -30.18 -4.83
CA HIS A 97 -6.04 -31.57 -4.50
C HIS A 97 -7.15 -31.70 -3.46
N GLY A 98 -8.06 -30.72 -3.38
CA GLY A 98 -9.32 -30.80 -2.61
C GLY A 98 -10.31 -31.86 -3.11
N LEU A 99 -9.83 -33.04 -3.46
CA LEU A 99 -10.59 -34.28 -3.43
C LEU A 99 -10.42 -34.85 -2.02
N GLU A 100 -11.53 -34.90 -1.29
CA GLU A 100 -11.83 -35.72 -0.11
C GLU A 100 -10.64 -36.44 0.55
N VAL A 101 -10.33 -36.11 1.80
CA VAL A 101 -10.02 -37.08 2.88
C VAL A 101 -9.81 -36.28 4.19
N LEU A 102 -10.79 -36.43 5.11
CA LEU A 102 -10.71 -36.23 6.58
C LEU A 102 -10.88 -34.81 7.18
N ASN A 103 -12.01 -34.14 6.98
CA ASN A 103 -12.61 -33.34 8.07
C ASN A 103 -14.08 -32.94 7.82
N PRO A 104 -15.08 -33.66 8.39
CA PRO A 104 -16.46 -33.22 8.36
C PRO A 104 -16.66 -32.20 9.50
N GLY A 105 -16.60 -30.90 9.19
CA GLY A 105 -16.97 -29.88 10.19
C GLY A 105 -16.34 -28.49 10.05
N LYS A 106 -15.61 -28.19 8.97
CA LYS A 106 -15.06 -26.83 8.82
C LYS A 106 -16.15 -25.88 8.27
N PRO A 107 -16.46 -24.75 8.93
CA PRO A 107 -17.38 -23.73 8.41
C PRO A 107 -16.83 -23.16 7.09
N PRO A 108 -17.69 -22.53 6.25
CA PRO A 108 -17.36 -22.17 4.88
C PRO A 108 -16.00 -21.46 4.83
N GLU A 109 -15.06 -22.16 4.24
CA GLU A 109 -13.70 -21.71 4.07
C GLU A 109 -13.73 -20.49 3.14
N HIS A 110 -13.06 -19.41 3.52
CA HIS A 110 -12.91 -18.25 2.65
C HIS A 110 -12.35 -18.74 1.32
N ASP A 111 -13.14 -18.59 0.25
CA ASP A 111 -12.75 -18.99 -1.11
C ASP A 111 -11.59 -18.09 -1.57
N HIS A 112 -10.37 -18.53 -1.23
CA HIS A 112 -9.16 -17.85 -1.63
C HIS A 112 -8.92 -18.18 -3.09
N SER A 113 -9.33 -17.25 -3.96
CA SER A 113 -9.10 -17.31 -5.39
C SER A 113 -7.67 -17.74 -5.72
N GLU A 114 -7.54 -18.71 -6.63
CA GLU A 114 -6.26 -19.30 -7.07
C GLU A 114 -5.18 -18.24 -7.43
N TRP A 115 -5.63 -17.08 -7.90
CA TRP A 115 -4.79 -15.91 -8.22
C TRP A 115 -3.97 -15.39 -7.04
N VAL A 116 -4.48 -15.49 -5.80
CA VAL A 116 -3.74 -15.08 -4.61
C VAL A 116 -2.49 -15.94 -4.45
N GLY A 117 -2.61 -17.27 -4.58
CA GLY A 117 -1.46 -18.18 -4.55
C GLY A 117 -0.42 -17.87 -5.63
N ILE A 118 -0.88 -17.61 -6.86
CA ILE A 118 -0.02 -17.25 -7.99
C ILE A 118 0.74 -15.94 -7.72
N THR A 119 0.06 -14.91 -7.19
CA THR A 119 0.71 -13.63 -6.88
C THR A 119 1.77 -13.76 -5.78
N PHE A 120 1.50 -14.55 -4.73
CA PHE A 120 2.50 -14.85 -3.70
C PHE A 120 3.72 -15.57 -4.26
N LEU A 121 3.53 -16.60 -5.10
CA LEU A 121 4.62 -17.32 -5.75
C LEU A 121 5.45 -16.39 -6.67
N ALA A 122 4.80 -15.51 -7.43
CA ALA A 122 5.48 -14.54 -8.28
C ALA A 122 6.33 -13.56 -7.45
N VAL A 123 5.79 -13.00 -6.36
CA VAL A 123 6.51 -12.08 -5.47
C VAL A 123 7.69 -12.78 -4.77
N LEU A 124 7.51 -14.04 -4.34
CA LEU A 124 8.57 -14.84 -3.74
C LEU A 124 9.68 -15.14 -4.75
N GLY A 125 9.32 -15.50 -5.99
CA GLY A 125 10.27 -15.72 -7.07
C GLY A 125 11.09 -14.48 -7.41
N ILE A 126 10.45 -13.31 -7.52
CA ILE A 126 11.12 -12.03 -7.74
C ILE A 126 12.05 -11.70 -6.56
N SER A 127 11.58 -11.86 -5.33
CA SER A 127 12.39 -11.61 -4.12
C SER A 127 13.61 -12.52 -4.03
N PHE A 128 13.44 -13.80 -4.37
CA PHE A 128 14.52 -14.79 -4.43
C PHE A 128 15.57 -14.40 -5.47
N PHE A 129 15.13 -14.02 -6.67
CA PHE A 129 16.02 -13.52 -7.72
C PHE A 129 16.81 -12.28 -7.28
N ILE A 130 16.17 -11.31 -6.62
CA ILE A 130 16.84 -10.11 -6.11
C ILE A 130 17.91 -10.48 -5.08
N ILE A 131 17.60 -11.33 -4.10
CA ILE A 131 18.55 -11.71 -3.03
C ILE A 131 19.75 -12.48 -3.58
N LEU A 132 19.57 -13.30 -4.61
CA LEU A 132 20.66 -14.01 -5.27
C LEU A 132 21.57 -13.11 -6.11
N THR A 133 21.05 -11.99 -6.62
CA THR A 133 21.78 -11.15 -7.57
C THR A 133 22.42 -9.92 -6.94
N VAL A 134 21.86 -9.39 -5.86
CA VAL A 134 22.32 -8.16 -5.22
C VAL A 134 23.55 -8.37 -4.33
N SER A 135 24.34 -7.30 -4.11
CA SER A 135 25.58 -7.36 -3.32
C SER A 135 25.36 -7.57 -1.82
N ASP A 136 26.35 -8.14 -1.12
CA ASP A 136 26.29 -8.30 0.34
C ASP A 136 26.22 -6.96 1.09
N HIS A 137 26.80 -5.90 0.54
CA HIS A 137 26.68 -4.54 1.07
C HIS A 137 25.23 -4.05 1.03
N PHE A 138 24.51 -4.31 -0.06
CA PHE A 138 23.10 -3.98 -0.15
C PHE A 138 22.28 -4.74 0.90
N LEU A 139 22.53 -6.05 1.07
CA LEU A 139 21.80 -6.85 2.08
C LEU A 139 22.06 -6.37 3.52
N LYS A 140 23.31 -6.06 3.89
CA LYS A 140 23.64 -5.65 5.27
C LYS A 140 23.29 -4.19 5.55
N GLU A 141 23.71 -3.26 4.70
CA GLU A 141 23.55 -1.83 4.95
C GLU A 141 22.17 -1.33 4.54
N HIS A 142 21.68 -1.72 3.36
CA HIS A 142 20.41 -1.20 2.83
C HIS A 142 19.21 -2.00 3.32
N LEU A 143 19.21 -3.34 3.20
CA LEU A 143 18.08 -4.15 3.66
C LEU A 143 18.00 -4.18 5.20
N VAL A 144 19.06 -4.58 5.90
CA VAL A 144 18.98 -4.72 7.36
C VAL A 144 19.07 -3.38 8.10
N LYS A 145 20.17 -2.64 7.94
CA LYS A 145 20.39 -1.43 8.74
C LYS A 145 19.46 -0.28 8.36
N HIS A 146 19.13 -0.13 7.08
CA HIS A 146 18.24 0.94 6.64
C HIS A 146 16.77 0.50 6.67
N ILE A 147 16.37 -0.53 5.91
CA ILE A 147 14.94 -0.90 5.80
C ILE A 147 14.43 -1.52 7.11
N ILE A 148 15.01 -2.63 7.57
CA ILE A 148 14.48 -3.36 8.73
C ILE A 148 14.60 -2.53 10.02
N LYS A 149 15.79 -2.00 10.31
CA LYS A 149 16.00 -1.30 11.59
C LYS A 149 15.37 0.09 11.67
N LYS A 150 15.28 0.85 10.57
CA LYS A 150 14.74 2.23 10.62
C LYS A 150 13.28 2.33 10.22
N HIS A 151 12.88 1.62 9.17
CA HIS A 151 11.55 1.80 8.57
C HIS A 151 10.57 0.73 9.01
N PHE A 152 10.95 -0.55 8.92
CA PHE A 152 10.03 -1.66 9.19
C PHE A 152 9.43 -1.59 10.59
N LEU A 153 10.25 -1.40 11.64
CA LEU A 153 9.72 -1.35 13.01
C LEU A 153 8.73 -0.19 13.22
N LYS A 154 9.01 0.97 12.64
CA LYS A 154 8.11 2.13 12.73
C LYS A 154 6.78 1.87 12.02
N ILE A 155 6.83 1.37 10.78
CA ILE A 155 5.63 1.05 9.99
C ILE A 155 4.82 -0.07 10.65
N PHE A 156 5.51 -1.10 11.18
CA PHE A 156 4.89 -2.20 11.90
C PHE A 156 4.17 -1.71 13.16
N LEU A 157 4.87 -0.97 14.04
CA LEU A 157 4.28 -0.45 15.28
C LEU A 157 3.11 0.49 14.99
N TRP A 158 3.21 1.33 13.95
CA TRP A 158 2.12 2.22 13.55
C TRP A 158 0.90 1.46 13.02
N THR A 159 1.10 0.51 12.11
CA THR A 159 0.02 -0.32 11.54
C THR A 159 -0.63 -1.16 12.63
N PHE A 160 0.19 -1.84 13.44
CA PHE A 160 -0.28 -2.65 14.58
C PHE A 160 -1.03 -1.80 15.61
N GLY A 161 -0.51 -0.63 15.95
CA GLY A 161 -1.16 0.33 16.84
C GLY A 161 -2.51 0.81 16.29
N THR A 162 -2.59 1.09 14.98
CA THR A 162 -3.84 1.48 14.32
C THR A 162 -4.87 0.36 14.36
N LEU A 163 -4.46 -0.88 14.10
CA LEU A 163 -5.33 -2.05 14.18
C LEU A 163 -5.83 -2.31 15.61
N ILE A 164 -4.96 -2.17 16.61
CA ILE A 164 -5.35 -2.24 18.03
C ILE A 164 -6.35 -1.13 18.38
N ALA A 165 -6.05 0.11 17.99
CA ALA A 165 -6.93 1.23 18.24
C ALA A 165 -8.30 1.02 17.61
N LEU A 166 -8.36 0.50 16.38
CA LEU A 166 -9.62 0.13 15.73
C LEU A 166 -10.35 -1.03 16.41
N TYR A 167 -9.62 -2.06 16.85
CA TYR A 167 -10.21 -3.16 17.59
C TYR A 167 -10.88 -2.67 18.87
N PHE A 168 -10.21 -1.80 19.64
CA PHE A 168 -10.80 -1.18 20.82
C PHE A 168 -11.95 -0.23 20.44
N LEU A 169 -11.78 0.60 19.41
CA LEU A 169 -12.82 1.54 18.99
C LEU A 169 -14.11 0.81 18.59
N SER A 170 -14.01 -0.22 17.74
CA SER A 170 -15.16 -1.04 17.32
C SER A 170 -15.76 -1.86 18.45
N ARG A 171 -14.98 -2.27 19.46
CA ARG A 171 -15.47 -3.05 20.59
C ARG A 171 -16.23 -2.23 21.62
N TYR A 172 -15.83 -0.98 21.83
CA TYR A 172 -16.37 -0.12 22.90
C TYR A 172 -17.26 1.01 22.40
N VAL A 173 -17.16 1.38 21.12
CA VAL A 173 -18.02 2.36 20.47
C VAL A 173 -18.86 1.63 19.42
N ASP A 174 -20.16 1.85 19.45
CA ASP A 174 -21.10 1.34 18.44
C ASP A 174 -20.94 2.15 17.15
N LEU A 175 -19.86 1.85 16.42
CA LEU A 175 -19.51 2.53 15.19
C LEU A 175 -20.60 2.34 14.14
N ASP A 176 -21.23 1.16 14.07
CA ASP A 176 -22.26 0.88 13.08
C ASP A 176 -23.45 1.82 13.24
N ASN A 177 -23.98 1.98 14.46
CA ASN A 177 -25.08 2.93 14.70
C ASN A 177 -24.69 4.39 14.44
N ILE A 178 -23.46 4.81 14.76
CA ILE A 178 -23.01 6.18 14.51
C ILE A 178 -22.83 6.44 13.01
N ILE A 179 -22.26 5.47 12.30
CA ILE A 179 -21.96 5.55 10.86
C ILE A 179 -23.26 5.57 10.06
N HIS A 180 -24.19 4.64 10.32
CA HIS A 180 -25.46 4.57 9.57
C HIS A 180 -26.32 5.81 9.76
N ASN A 181 -26.31 6.42 10.94
CA ASN A 181 -27.08 7.62 11.21
C ASN A 181 -26.46 8.91 10.64
N ASN A 182 -25.15 8.93 10.36
CA ASN A 182 -24.43 10.15 9.98
C ASN A 182 -23.35 9.92 8.91
N LEU A 183 -23.70 9.24 7.81
CA LEU A 183 -22.75 8.95 6.71
C LEU A 183 -22.04 10.19 6.17
N PHE A 184 -22.71 11.34 6.13
CA PHE A 184 -22.09 12.60 5.71
C PHE A 184 -21.00 13.09 6.69
N MET A 185 -21.19 12.86 7.99
CA MET A 185 -20.17 13.18 8.99
C MET A 185 -18.97 12.25 8.85
N VAL A 186 -19.20 10.97 8.57
CA VAL A 186 -18.14 9.99 8.27
C VAL A 186 -17.36 10.39 7.02
N LEU A 187 -18.02 10.89 5.98
CA LEU A 187 -17.35 11.46 4.80
C LEU A 187 -16.43 12.63 5.17
N VAL A 188 -16.90 13.57 6.01
CA VAL A 188 -16.08 14.69 6.48
C VAL A 188 -14.84 14.17 7.23
N PHE A 189 -15.01 13.20 8.14
CA PHE A 189 -13.88 12.58 8.83
C PHE A 189 -12.93 11.85 7.89
N ALA A 190 -13.44 11.14 6.88
CA ALA A 190 -12.63 10.46 5.87
C ALA A 190 -11.75 11.43 5.09
N VAL A 191 -12.31 12.58 4.71
CA VAL A 191 -11.57 13.66 4.02
C VAL A 191 -10.55 14.31 4.96
N LEU A 192 -10.90 14.59 6.22
CA LEU A 192 -9.97 15.21 7.17
C LEU A 192 -8.82 14.29 7.55
N ILE A 193 -9.09 13.01 7.80
CA ILE A 193 -8.09 12.01 8.15
C ILE A 193 -7.13 11.77 6.96
N GLY A 194 -7.61 11.83 5.73
CA GLY A 194 -6.79 11.72 4.52
C GLY A 194 -5.74 12.83 4.33
N ILE A 195 -5.79 13.90 5.13
CA ILE A 195 -4.75 14.95 5.13
C ILE A 195 -3.43 14.38 5.66
N ILE A 196 -3.48 13.41 6.58
CA ILE A 196 -2.31 12.83 7.23
C ILE A 196 -1.47 12.08 6.17
N PRO A 197 -0.21 12.51 5.91
CA PRO A 197 0.63 11.96 4.84
C PRO A 197 1.26 10.60 5.20
N GLU A 198 0.44 9.62 5.55
CA GLU A 198 0.88 8.30 6.04
C GLU A 198 -0.15 7.21 5.73
N SER A 199 0.29 5.98 5.45
CA SER A 199 -0.55 4.85 5.00
C SER A 199 -1.26 4.05 6.12
N GLY A 200 -1.45 4.63 7.30
CA GLY A 200 -2.17 3.98 8.41
C GLY A 200 -3.62 4.43 8.50
N PRO A 201 -3.89 5.75 8.53
CA PRO A 201 -5.25 6.24 8.69
C PRO A 201 -6.21 5.86 7.55
N HIS A 202 -5.72 5.66 6.32
CA HIS A 202 -6.58 5.19 5.23
C HIS A 202 -6.97 3.71 5.35
N LEU A 203 -6.11 2.86 5.94
CA LEU A 203 -6.41 1.45 6.23
C LEU A 203 -7.68 1.28 7.08
N ILE A 204 -7.98 2.26 7.94
CA ILE A 204 -9.21 2.28 8.75
C ILE A 204 -10.46 2.16 7.86
N PHE A 205 -10.53 2.97 6.80
CA PHE A 205 -11.67 2.98 5.89
C PHE A 205 -11.73 1.72 5.03
N VAL A 206 -10.57 1.15 4.66
CA VAL A 206 -10.54 -0.14 3.96
C VAL A 206 -11.15 -1.25 4.81
N ILE A 207 -10.82 -1.29 6.11
CA ILE A 207 -11.34 -2.30 7.04
C ILE A 207 -12.84 -2.07 7.31
N LEU A 208 -13.27 -0.83 7.57
CA LEU A 208 -14.68 -0.51 7.77
C LEU A 208 -15.53 -0.84 6.54
N PHE A 209 -14.99 -0.62 5.33
CA PHE A 209 -15.68 -1.00 4.10
C PHE A 209 -15.74 -2.52 3.94
N ALA A 210 -14.63 -3.22 4.18
CA ALA A 210 -14.59 -4.68 4.12
C ALA A 210 -15.53 -5.34 5.15
N ALA A 211 -15.77 -4.69 6.28
CA ALA A 211 -16.74 -5.11 7.29
C ALA A 211 -18.20 -4.78 6.91
N GLY A 212 -18.43 -3.98 5.86
CA GLY A 212 -19.76 -3.56 5.42
C GLY A 212 -20.32 -2.32 6.15
N SER A 213 -19.55 -1.69 7.04
CA SER A 213 -20.01 -0.55 7.85
C SER A 213 -20.10 0.76 7.05
N ILE A 214 -19.23 0.97 6.05
CA ILE A 214 -19.25 2.18 5.20
C ILE A 214 -19.50 1.85 3.73
N PRO A 215 -20.16 2.74 2.96
CA PRO A 215 -20.35 2.59 1.51
C PRO A 215 -19.07 2.88 0.72
N MET A 216 -19.09 2.51 -0.56
CA MET A 216 -17.94 2.64 -1.45
C MET A 216 -17.56 4.11 -1.68
N SER A 217 -18.54 5.01 -1.69
CA SER A 217 -18.32 6.45 -1.80
C SER A 217 -17.38 7.02 -0.75
N ILE A 218 -17.48 6.57 0.52
CA ILE A 218 -16.61 7.04 1.61
C ILE A 218 -15.19 6.48 1.44
N LEU A 219 -15.08 5.20 1.06
CA LEU A 219 -13.78 4.59 0.76
C LEU A 219 -13.10 5.28 -0.43
N LEU A 220 -13.84 5.59 -1.49
CA LEU A 220 -13.35 6.31 -2.66
C LEU A 220 -12.90 7.73 -2.28
N ALA A 221 -13.70 8.46 -1.50
CA ALA A 221 -13.33 9.78 -1.01
C ALA A 221 -12.02 9.75 -0.20
N SER A 222 -11.89 8.81 0.74
CA SER A 222 -10.65 8.61 1.49
C SER A 222 -9.47 8.30 0.57
N SER A 223 -9.68 7.47 -0.45
CA SER A 223 -8.64 7.09 -1.42
C SER A 223 -8.19 8.26 -2.31
N ILE A 224 -9.09 9.20 -2.64
CA ILE A 224 -8.75 10.42 -3.40
C ILE A 224 -7.91 11.36 -2.55
N VAL A 225 -8.26 11.53 -1.27
CA VAL A 225 -7.56 12.47 -0.39
C VAL A 225 -6.20 11.92 0.04
N GLN A 226 -6.04 10.59 0.08
CA GLN A 226 -4.83 9.94 0.53
C GLN A 226 -3.75 9.88 -0.57
N ASP A 227 -2.66 10.60 -0.35
CA ASP A 227 -1.47 10.60 -1.24
C ASP A 227 -0.35 9.68 -0.71
N GLY A 228 -0.57 9.06 0.45
CA GLY A 228 0.41 8.24 1.16
C GLY A 228 1.76 8.95 1.35
N HIS A 229 2.83 8.17 1.33
CA HIS A 229 4.20 8.68 1.46
C HIS A 229 4.66 9.55 0.26
N GLY A 230 3.93 9.53 -0.86
CA GLY A 230 4.25 10.34 -2.05
C GLY A 230 4.14 11.85 -1.80
N SER A 231 3.44 12.24 -0.73
CA SER A 231 3.34 13.64 -0.31
C SER A 231 4.53 14.13 0.53
N LEU A 232 5.35 13.24 1.11
CA LEU A 232 6.51 13.63 1.92
C LEU A 232 7.59 14.38 1.11
N PRO A 233 7.98 13.94 -0.11
CA PRO A 233 8.87 14.73 -0.97
C PRO A 233 8.29 16.10 -1.33
N LEU A 234 6.98 16.20 -1.55
CA LEU A 234 6.32 17.45 -1.88
C LEU A 234 6.36 18.43 -0.70
N ILE A 235 6.20 17.95 0.54
CA ILE A 235 6.37 18.76 1.75
C ILE A 235 7.81 19.28 1.86
N ALA A 236 8.81 18.42 1.58
CA ALA A 236 10.22 18.78 1.63
C ALA A 236 10.60 19.84 0.59
N GLU A 237 10.01 19.75 -0.61
CA GLU A 237 10.25 20.67 -1.72
C GLU A 237 9.50 22.00 -1.54
N SER A 238 8.18 21.93 -1.32
CA SER A 238 7.32 23.11 -1.23
C SER A 238 6.06 22.86 -0.40
N GLN A 239 6.08 23.31 0.86
CA GLN A 239 4.91 23.28 1.75
C GLN A 239 3.68 23.97 1.13
N LYS A 240 3.87 25.06 0.39
CA LYS A 240 2.77 25.76 -0.31
C LYS A 240 2.13 24.87 -1.37
N SER A 241 2.93 24.10 -2.09
CA SER A 241 2.42 23.18 -3.11
C SER A 241 1.71 21.99 -2.46
N PHE A 242 2.24 21.48 -1.34
CA PHE A 242 1.57 20.46 -0.53
C PHE A 242 0.16 20.91 -0.09
N ILE A 243 0.04 22.11 0.50
CA ILE A 243 -1.27 22.61 0.95
C ILE A 243 -2.24 22.77 -0.22
N LYS A 244 -1.78 23.28 -1.37
CA LYS A 244 -2.63 23.42 -2.56
C LYS A 244 -3.13 22.08 -3.09
N ILE A 245 -2.24 21.10 -3.25
CA ILE A 245 -2.62 19.77 -3.76
C ILE A 245 -3.57 19.09 -2.77
N LYS A 246 -3.29 19.15 -1.46
CA LYS A 246 -4.21 18.61 -0.46
C LYS A 246 -5.58 19.26 -0.47
N ALA A 247 -5.65 20.59 -0.59
CA ALA A 247 -6.93 21.28 -0.70
C ALA A 247 -7.73 20.84 -1.94
N ILE A 248 -7.05 20.64 -3.09
CA ILE A 248 -7.68 20.12 -4.31
C ILE A 248 -8.19 18.70 -4.08
N ASN A 249 -7.35 17.81 -3.56
CA ASN A 249 -7.73 16.41 -3.31
C ASN A 249 -8.88 16.31 -2.30
N MET A 250 -8.87 17.12 -1.23
CA MET A 250 -9.98 17.21 -0.26
C MET A 250 -11.28 17.64 -0.92
N LEU A 251 -11.23 18.68 -1.76
CA LEU A 251 -12.41 19.19 -2.46
C LEU A 251 -12.97 18.15 -3.43
N VAL A 252 -12.11 17.51 -4.23
CA VAL A 252 -12.52 16.45 -5.16
C VAL A 252 -13.06 15.24 -4.41
N GLY A 253 -12.37 14.78 -3.36
CA GLY A 253 -12.79 13.66 -2.54
C GLY A 253 -14.14 13.91 -1.86
N PHE A 254 -14.35 15.11 -1.33
CA PHE A 254 -15.63 15.50 -0.73
C PHE A 254 -16.77 15.57 -1.75
N ILE A 255 -16.53 16.14 -2.93
CA ILE A 255 -17.55 16.23 -4.00
C ILE A 255 -17.91 14.84 -4.50
N ILE A 256 -16.92 14.02 -4.87
CA ILE A 256 -17.15 12.67 -5.41
C ILE A 256 -17.79 11.77 -4.36
N GLY A 257 -17.29 11.78 -3.12
CA GLY A 257 -17.88 11.03 -2.02
C GLY A 257 -19.31 11.47 -1.69
N GLY A 258 -19.56 12.79 -1.68
CA GLY A 258 -20.89 13.34 -1.44
C GLY A 258 -21.89 12.97 -2.53
N LEU A 259 -21.48 13.06 -3.81
CA LEU A 259 -22.30 12.61 -4.94
C LEU A 259 -22.59 11.09 -4.88
N GLY A 260 -21.60 10.28 -4.50
CA GLY A 260 -21.78 8.85 -4.27
C GLY A 260 -22.83 8.57 -3.19
N LEU A 261 -22.71 9.21 -2.03
CA LEU A 261 -23.69 9.07 -0.94
C LEU A 261 -25.11 9.48 -1.37
N LEU A 262 -25.26 10.57 -2.12
CA LEU A 262 -26.57 11.04 -2.61
C LEU A 262 -27.19 10.10 -3.65
N THR A 263 -26.37 9.37 -4.40
CA THR A 263 -26.83 8.42 -5.42
C THR A 263 -26.97 6.98 -4.88
N GLY A 264 -26.64 6.76 -3.61
CA GLY A 264 -26.75 5.45 -2.95
C GLY A 264 -25.57 4.51 -3.21
N PHE A 265 -24.42 5.05 -3.64
CA PHE A 265 -23.16 4.33 -3.87
C PHE A 265 -22.14 4.55 -2.74
#